data_AF-A0A930BEA5-F1
#
_entry.id   AF-A0A930BEA5-F1
#
_cell.length_a   1.000
_cell.length_b   1.000
_cell.length_c   1.000
_cell.angle_alpha   90.00
_cell.angle_beta   90.00
_cell.angle_gamma   90.00
#
_symmetry.space_group_name_H-M   'P 1'
#
loop_
_entity.id
_entity.type
_entity.pdbx_description
1 polymer ?
#
loop_
_entity_poly.entity_id
_entity_poly.type
_entity_poly.pdbx_seq_one_letter_code
_entity_poly.pdbx_strand_id
1 'polypeptide(L)'
;MKKKYKEKDIVELMIKIYCDKNHRNKGQEKDENGLCPHCKELVDYAFERVERCPKGEEKGFCSSCEIHCYSKEYRAEIRKVMAFSGRRIIVSHPMMTIKHLLMEVSEKVKKLVKNKRN
;
A
#
# COMPACT_ATOMS: atom_id res chain seq x y z
N MET A 1 -7.05 -13.39 -10.66
CA MET A 1 -6.18 -12.23 -10.33
C MET A 1 -5.17 -12.60 -9.26
N LYS A 2 -3.86 -12.49 -9.54
CA LYS A 2 -2.76 -12.82 -8.60
C LYS A 2 -2.67 -11.79 -7.46
N LYS A 3 -2.23 -12.22 -6.27
CA LYS A 3 -2.14 -11.39 -5.02
C LYS A 3 -1.37 -10.08 -5.22
N LYS A 4 -0.31 -10.09 -6.03
CA LYS A 4 0.52 -8.91 -6.34
C LYS A 4 -0.25 -7.76 -7.02
N TYR A 5 -1.21 -8.07 -7.90
CA TYR A 5 -2.00 -7.04 -8.59
C TYR A 5 -2.88 -6.27 -7.60
N LYS A 6 -3.53 -6.99 -6.68
CA LYS A 6 -4.38 -6.36 -5.64
C LYS A 6 -3.62 -5.38 -4.75
N GLU A 7 -2.35 -5.66 -4.43
CA GLU A 7 -1.56 -4.75 -3.61
C GLU A 7 -1.13 -3.50 -4.37
N LYS A 8 -0.75 -3.65 -5.65
CA LYS A 8 -0.42 -2.52 -6.51
C LYS A 8 -1.63 -1.59 -6.66
N ASP A 9 -2.78 -2.15 -7.00
CA ASP A 9 -4.03 -1.39 -7.19
C ASP A 9 -4.41 -0.58 -5.93
N ILE A 10 -4.21 -1.17 -4.74
CA ILE A 10 -4.54 -0.51 -3.48
C ILE A 10 -3.54 0.58 -3.13
N VAL A 11 -2.25 0.34 -3.32
CA VAL A 11 -1.22 1.36 -3.07
C VAL A 11 -1.43 2.55 -4.00
N GLU A 12 -1.71 2.30 -5.28
CA GLU A 12 -2.02 3.33 -6.25
C GLU A 12 -3.26 4.13 -5.85
N LEU A 13 -4.36 3.45 -5.47
CA LEU A 13 -5.57 4.11 -4.98
C LEU A 13 -5.30 4.98 -3.75
N MET A 14 -4.50 4.47 -2.80
CA MET A 14 -4.11 5.22 -1.61
C MET A 14 -3.33 6.49 -1.97
N ILE A 15 -2.39 6.39 -2.91
CA ILE A 15 -1.58 7.53 -3.37
C ILE A 15 -2.45 8.53 -4.13
N LYS A 16 -3.39 8.08 -4.96
CA LYS A 16 -4.33 8.94 -5.68
C LYS A 16 -5.20 9.77 -4.73
N ILE A 17 -5.80 9.14 -3.72
CA ILE A 17 -6.57 9.83 -2.67
C ILE A 17 -5.72 10.88 -1.94
N TYR A 18 -4.46 10.55 -1.65
CA TYR A 18 -3.53 11.46 -1.00
C TYR A 18 -3.21 12.66 -1.89
N CYS A 19 -2.88 12.41 -3.16
CA CYS A 19 -2.59 13.42 -4.15
C CYS A 19 -3.76 14.39 -4.34
N ASP A 20 -4.98 13.86 -4.50
CA ASP A 20 -6.19 14.65 -4.72
C ASP A 20 -6.60 15.55 -3.56
N LYS A 21 -6.16 15.24 -2.34
CA LYS A 21 -6.50 16.04 -1.16
C LYS A 21 -5.37 16.97 -0.72
N ASN A 22 -4.11 16.55 -0.87
CA ASN A 22 -2.97 17.32 -0.36
C ASN A 22 -2.27 18.13 -1.46
N HIS A 23 -2.41 17.75 -2.73
CA HIS A 23 -1.72 18.42 -3.85
C HIS A 23 -2.67 19.12 -4.83
N ARG A 24 -3.99 19.11 -4.58
CA ARG A 24 -5.02 19.70 -5.46
C ARG A 24 -4.80 21.17 -5.81
N ASN A 25 -4.20 21.95 -4.90
CA ASN A 25 -4.06 23.40 -5.06
C ASN A 25 -2.65 23.83 -5.49
N LYS A 26 -1.77 22.89 -5.85
CA LYS A 26 -0.38 23.22 -6.20
C LYS A 26 -0.17 23.62 -7.67
N GLY A 27 -1.24 23.69 -8.48
CA GLY A 27 -1.15 24.08 -9.89
C GLY A 27 -0.30 23.14 -10.77
N GLN A 28 -0.02 21.93 -10.29
CA GLN A 28 0.81 20.96 -10.99
C GLN A 28 -0.03 20.22 -12.04
N GLU A 29 0.53 20.07 -13.25
CA GLU A 29 -0.05 19.20 -14.28
C GLU A 29 -0.12 17.77 -13.74
N LYS A 30 -1.29 17.17 -13.92
CA LYS A 30 -1.55 15.78 -13.56
C LYS A 30 -1.41 14.92 -14.79
N ASP A 31 -0.94 13.69 -14.60
CA ASP A 31 -0.91 12.71 -15.68
C ASP A 31 -2.30 12.17 -16.02
N GLU A 32 -2.38 11.27 -17.00
CA GLU A 32 -3.60 10.57 -17.42
C GLU A 32 -4.33 9.84 -16.28
N ASN A 33 -3.60 9.46 -15.22
CA ASN A 33 -4.14 8.78 -14.05
C ASN A 33 -4.58 9.77 -12.95
N GLY A 34 -4.39 11.07 -13.16
CA GLY A 34 -4.75 12.14 -12.24
C GLY A 34 -3.75 12.35 -11.10
N LEU A 35 -2.52 11.84 -11.23
CA LEU A 35 -1.44 11.98 -10.25
C LEU A 35 -0.52 13.14 -10.62
N CYS A 36 -0.03 13.88 -9.61
CA CYS A 36 1.06 14.82 -9.84
C CYS A 36 2.40 14.08 -10.00
N PRO A 37 3.45 14.70 -10.57
CA PRO A 37 4.72 14.03 -10.87
C PRO A 37 5.34 13.31 -9.66
N HIS A 38 5.31 13.94 -8.48
CA HIS A 38 5.84 13.35 -7.25
C HIS A 38 5.04 12.13 -6.78
N CYS A 39 3.71 12.16 -6.90
CA CYS A 39 2.87 11.01 -6.52
C CYS A 39 2.99 9.87 -7.54
N LYS A 40 3.23 10.18 -8.81
CA LYS A 40 3.54 9.20 -9.85
C LYS A 40 4.85 8.47 -9.54
N GLU A 41 5.90 9.21 -9.22
CA GLU A 41 7.20 8.63 -8.82
C GLU A 41 7.06 7.68 -7.62
N LEU A 42 6.23 8.04 -6.63
CA LEU A 42 5.97 7.18 -5.48
C LEU A 42 5.22 5.88 -5.87
N VAL A 43 4.29 5.93 -6.84
CA VAL A 43 3.61 4.74 -7.38
C VAL A 43 4.59 3.83 -8.11
N ASP A 44 5.37 4.40 -9.02
CA ASP A 44 6.35 3.66 -9.82
C ASP A 44 7.37 2.95 -8.93
N TYR A 45 7.89 3.68 -7.94
CA TYR A 45 8.77 3.12 -6.91
C TYR A 45 8.10 1.98 -6.14
N ALA A 46 6.85 2.15 -5.71
CA ALA A 46 6.13 1.11 -5.00
C ALA A 46 5.93 -0.15 -5.85
N PHE A 47 5.63 0.02 -7.14
CA PHE A 47 5.42 -1.09 -8.07
C PHE A 47 6.70 -1.87 -8.32
N GLU A 48 7.82 -1.19 -8.55
CA GLU A 48 9.14 -1.80 -8.68
C GLU A 48 9.48 -2.66 -7.46
N ARG A 49 9.21 -2.17 -6.25
CA ARG A 49 9.44 -2.92 -5.01
C ARG A 49 8.53 -4.13 -4.85
N VAL A 50 7.29 -4.07 -5.33
CA VAL A 50 6.38 -5.22 -5.31
C VAL A 50 6.82 -6.30 -6.31
N GLU A 51 7.30 -5.90 -7.47
CA GLU A 51 7.80 -6.82 -8.51
C GLU A 51 9.05 -7.57 -8.04
N ARG A 52 10.04 -6.83 -7.54
CA ARG A 52 11.32 -7.36 -7.06
C ARG A 52 11.27 -7.96 -5.65
N CYS A 53 10.07 -8.13 -5.08
CA CYS A 53 9.94 -8.66 -3.73
C CYS A 53 10.44 -10.11 -3.65
N PRO A 54 11.44 -10.42 -2.80
CA PRO A 54 12.01 -11.77 -2.70
C PRO A 54 11.03 -12.79 -2.13
N LYS A 55 10.02 -12.35 -1.36
CA LYS A 55 8.95 -13.21 -0.82
C LYS A 55 7.89 -13.60 -1.86
N GLY A 56 7.93 -13.04 -3.07
CA GLY A 56 7.09 -13.48 -4.19
C GLY A 56 5.59 -13.49 -3.87
N GLU A 57 4.92 -14.61 -4.15
CA GLU A 57 3.49 -14.81 -3.90
C GLU A 57 3.16 -15.23 -2.46
N GLU A 58 4.13 -15.74 -1.71
CA GLU A 58 3.98 -16.07 -0.28
C GLU A 58 4.00 -14.84 0.62
N LYS A 59 4.32 -13.67 0.08
CA LYS A 59 4.41 -12.45 0.87
C LYS A 59 3.06 -12.10 1.50
N GLY A 60 3.09 -11.72 2.77
CA GLY A 60 1.97 -11.02 3.43
C GLY A 60 1.92 -9.54 3.06
N PHE A 61 1.07 -8.78 3.72
CA PHE A 61 0.97 -7.33 3.49
C PHE A 61 2.29 -6.59 3.75
N CYS A 62 2.61 -5.57 2.95
CA CYS A 62 3.80 -4.73 3.13
C CYS A 62 3.88 -4.07 4.52
N SER A 63 2.73 -3.76 5.14
CA SER A 63 2.64 -3.18 6.49
C SER A 63 3.15 -4.12 7.59
N SER A 64 3.06 -5.43 7.39
CA SER A 64 3.48 -6.47 8.33
C SER A 64 4.75 -7.22 7.88
N CYS A 65 5.38 -6.76 6.79
CA CYS A 65 6.58 -7.38 6.26
C CYS A 65 7.82 -7.03 7.09
N GLU A 66 8.59 -8.05 7.46
CA GLU A 66 9.87 -7.88 8.16
C GLU A 66 10.98 -7.31 7.27
N ILE A 67 10.86 -7.44 5.94
CA ILE A 67 11.88 -6.94 5.00
C ILE A 67 11.72 -5.44 4.81
N HIS A 68 12.79 -4.70 5.03
CA HIS A 68 12.86 -3.26 4.81
C HIS A 68 13.33 -2.95 3.39
N CYS A 69 12.42 -2.97 2.42
CA CYS A 69 12.74 -2.78 1.00
C CYS A 69 12.60 -1.33 0.48
N TYR A 70 12.00 -0.42 1.27
CA TYR A 70 11.86 0.99 0.91
C TYR A 70 13.06 1.80 1.45
N SER A 71 13.54 2.78 0.68
CA SER A 71 14.51 3.76 1.19
C SER A 71 13.87 4.56 2.34
N LYS A 72 14.69 5.21 3.18
CA LYS A 72 14.18 5.91 4.37
C LYS A 72 13.18 7.02 3.98
N GLU A 73 13.46 7.72 2.89
CA GLU A 73 12.70 8.83 2.33
C GLU A 73 11.33 8.34 1.84
N TYR A 74 11.32 7.40 0.88
CA TYR A 74 10.10 6.80 0.35
C TYR A 74 9.29 6.06 1.41
N ARG A 75 9.95 5.47 2.41
CA ARG A 75 9.27 4.81 3.53
C ARG A 75 8.55 5.81 4.44
N ALA A 76 9.08 7.01 4.61
CA ALA A 76 8.39 8.06 5.35
C ALA A 76 7.17 8.55 4.57
N GLU A 77 7.31 8.74 3.26
CA GLU A 77 6.23 9.18 2.37
C GLU A 77 5.10 8.16 2.29
N ILE A 78 5.39 6.90 2.00
CA ILE A 78 4.36 5.87 1.89
C ILE A 78 3.62 5.67 3.21
N ARG A 79 4.29 5.84 4.36
CA ARG A 79 3.61 5.81 5.67
C ARG A 79 2.66 6.98 5.85
N LYS A 80 3.04 8.19 5.41
CA LYS A 80 2.14 9.36 5.42
C LYS A 80 0.91 9.09 4.54
N VAL A 81 1.13 8.57 3.35
CA VAL A 81 0.04 8.16 2.43
C VAL A 81 -0.84 7.09 3.08
N MET A 82 -0.25 6.03 3.63
CA MET A 82 -1.00 4.94 4.26
C MET A 82 -1.81 5.43 5.47
N ALA A 83 -1.24 6.27 6.33
CA ALA A 83 -1.94 6.85 7.48
C ALA A 83 -3.09 7.77 7.06
N PHE A 84 -2.86 8.60 6.03
CA PHE A 84 -3.84 9.54 5.52
C PHE A 84 -4.99 8.84 4.77
N SER A 85 -4.64 7.97 3.84
CA SER A 85 -5.60 7.31 2.95
C SER A 85 -6.23 6.10 3.61
N GLY A 86 -5.54 5.39 4.51
CA GLY A 86 -6.07 4.23 5.23
C GLY A 86 -7.36 4.55 5.98
N ARG A 87 -7.38 5.64 6.77
CA ARG A 87 -8.61 6.07 7.47
C ARG A 87 -9.75 6.42 6.52
N ARG A 88 -9.43 6.91 5.32
CA ARG A 88 -10.42 7.35 4.31
C ARG A 88 -10.91 6.21 3.42
N ILE A 89 -10.11 5.17 3.19
CA ILE A 89 -10.51 3.95 2.51
C ILE A 89 -11.47 3.14 3.39
N ILE A 90 -11.28 3.13 4.72
CA ILE A 90 -12.26 2.54 5.66
C ILE A 90 -13.66 3.14 5.46
N VAL A 91 -13.73 4.47 5.27
CA VAL A 91 -15.00 5.20 5.14
C VAL A 91 -15.58 5.13 3.73
N SER A 92 -14.75 5.19 2.69
CA SER A 92 -15.20 5.22 1.28
C SER A 92 -15.39 3.84 0.65
N HIS A 93 -14.64 2.83 1.08
CA HIS A 93 -14.64 1.47 0.53
C HIS A 93 -14.67 0.43 1.67
N PRO A 94 -15.77 0.37 2.43
CA PRO A 94 -15.86 -0.47 3.64
C PRO A 94 -15.67 -1.96 3.33
N MET A 95 -16.20 -2.46 2.21
CA MET A 95 -16.06 -3.87 1.82
C MET A 95 -14.62 -4.28 1.52
N MET A 96 -13.85 -3.43 0.82
CA MET A 96 -12.45 -3.69 0.52
C MET A 96 -11.60 -3.70 1.79
N THR A 97 -11.91 -2.80 2.72
CA THR A 97 -11.28 -2.71 4.04
C THR A 97 -11.53 -3.95 4.89
N ILE A 98 -12.79 -4.39 5.03
CA ILE A 98 -13.15 -5.59 5.80
C ILE A 98 -12.38 -6.80 5.26
N LYS A 99 -12.34 -6.96 3.94
CA LYS A 99 -11.61 -8.05 3.30
C LYS A 99 -10.10 -8.00 3.60
N HIS A 100 -9.51 -6.80 3.58
CA HIS A 100 -8.10 -6.59 3.94
C HIS A 100 -7.82 -6.92 5.40
N LEU A 101 -8.66 -6.44 6.31
CA LEU A 101 -8.51 -6.67 7.74
C LEU A 101 -8.63 -8.15 8.09
N LEU A 102 -9.60 -8.86 7.50
CA LEU A 102 -9.76 -10.30 7.69
C LEU A 102 -8.55 -11.09 7.18
N MET A 103 -7.98 -10.71 6.04
CA MET A 103 -6.74 -11.31 5.55
C MET A 103 -5.56 -11.03 6.50
N GLU A 104 -5.44 -9.81 7.03
CA GLU A 104 -4.35 -9.43 7.93
C GLU A 104 -4.46 -10.17 9.27
N VAL A 105 -5.66 -10.28 9.83
CA VAL A 105 -5.95 -11.05 11.04
C VAL A 105 -5.65 -12.53 10.81
N SER A 106 -6.06 -13.09 9.66
CA SER A 106 -5.76 -14.48 9.30
C SER A 106 -4.26 -14.76 9.23
N GLU A 107 -3.48 -13.86 8.61
CA GLU A 107 -2.02 -13.99 8.56
C GLU A 107 -1.37 -13.87 9.95
N LYS A 108 -1.85 -12.95 10.81
CA LYS A 108 -1.40 -12.81 12.21
C LYS A 108 -1.71 -14.06 13.03
N VAL A 109 -2.93 -14.60 12.93
CA VAL A 109 -3.34 -15.83 13.62
C VAL A 109 -2.49 -17.03 13.18
N LYS A 110 -2.21 -17.18 11.87
CA LYS A 110 -1.32 -18.23 11.37
C LYS A 110 0.09 -18.12 11.95
N LYS A 111 0.65 -16.91 12.05
CA LYS A 111 1.96 -16.70 12.70
C LYS A 111 1.93 -17.09 14.19
N LEU A 112 0.88 -16.70 14.93
CA LEU A 112 0.72 -17.04 16.35
C LEU A 112 0.61 -18.56 16.58
N VAL A 113 -0.19 -19.26 15.76
CA VAL A 113 -0.34 -20.72 15.87
C VAL A 113 0.98 -21.44 15.56
N LYS A 114 1.75 -20.95 14.57
CA LYS A 114 3.05 -21.53 14.21
C LYS A 114 4.10 -21.30 15.30
N ASN A 115 4.09 -20.14 15.96
CA ASN A 115 5.02 -19.82 17.04
C ASN A 115 4.74 -20.57 18.35
N LYS A 116 3.53 -21.13 18.53
CA LYS A 116 3.14 -21.95 19.69
C LYS A 116 3.47 -23.45 19.53
N ARG A 117 3.90 -23.87 18.34
CA ARG A 117 4.24 -25.26 17.99
C ARG A 117 5.76 -25.51 17.88
N ASN A 118 6.56 -24.45 17.98
CA ASN A 118 8.00 -24.52 18.27
C ASN A 118 8.22 -24.37 19.77
#